data_AF-A0A2N7VBU1-F1
#
_entry.id   AF-A0A2N7VBU1-F1
#
_cell.length_a   1.000
_cell.length_b   1.000
_cell.length_c   1.000
_cell.angle_alpha   90.00
_cell.angle_beta   90.00
_cell.angle_gamma   90.00
#
_symmetry.space_group_name_H-M   'P 1'
#
loop_
_entity.id
_entity.type
_entity.pdbx_description
1 polymer ?
#
loop_
_entity_poly.entity_id
_entity_poly.type
_entity_poly.pdbx_seq_one_letter_code
_entity_poly.pdbx_strand_id
1 'polypeptide(L)'
;MRLKFERSENRTRDTVLIEADGTVYTSFAKSGYLRAATRTRFARGTTAATGAFSISRGQTQALEAGAQGQANHGLVFISEVDGEEKIALIERFASEADAQRALGTIETALRRAALGQRGLQLWRTLLCWVGAPFLLFLVSMSGVQFLNSHNAALDDLNKLAHLAQQDPSAFGLPAVSLPSVAGAAGTASRPGQSGAAPASAAQTSPALLLGGASAAAAADVPASSVPSAIAAGTSGMAQIHFGLDRQPGNKTLYVYSDPNCPACRRFEAHINDLSRDFSIYVIPVAYQHGSATIASQVLCAADDKQKWIETMNRASTADPVSGEDCERGYAGLKANMAMFNSLGFDSTPRVVGGDGTVFPAGATASAIRIRAAAR
;
A
#
# COMPACT_ATOMS: atom_id res chain seq x y z
N MET A 1 -32.56 -19.24 33.29
CA MET A 1 -31.31 -19.10 32.52
C MET A 1 -30.70 -17.74 32.85
N ARG A 2 -29.70 -17.70 33.75
CA ARG A 2 -29.05 -16.43 34.14
C ARG A 2 -28.13 -16.00 33.00
N LEU A 3 -28.53 -14.98 32.25
CA LEU A 3 -27.65 -14.31 31.30
C LEU A 3 -26.57 -13.59 32.12
N LYS A 4 -25.37 -14.18 32.17
CA LYS A 4 -24.17 -13.49 32.62
C LYS A 4 -23.88 -12.42 31.58
N PHE A 5 -24.22 -11.18 31.90
CA PHE A 5 -23.55 -10.04 31.30
C PHE A 5 -22.10 -10.09 31.83
N GLU A 6 -21.23 -10.79 31.10
CA GLU A 6 -19.80 -10.53 31.22
C GLU A 6 -19.62 -9.06 30.87
N ARG A 7 -19.49 -8.24 31.93
CA ARG A 7 -18.87 -6.93 31.86
C ARG A 7 -17.49 -7.21 31.28
N SER A 8 -17.35 -7.01 29.97
CA SER A 8 -16.06 -7.05 29.28
C SER A 8 -15.23 -5.91 29.86
N GLU A 9 -14.57 -6.17 30.99
CA GLU A 9 -13.43 -5.38 31.42
C GLU A 9 -12.54 -5.24 30.20
N ASN A 10 -12.26 -3.99 29.85
CA ASN A 10 -11.44 -3.59 28.72
C ASN A 10 -10.00 -4.07 28.98
N ARG A 11 -9.79 -5.38 28.88
CA ARG A 11 -8.51 -6.02 29.15
C ARG A 11 -7.64 -5.69 27.97
N THR A 12 -6.80 -4.67 28.14
CA THR A 12 -5.73 -4.33 27.21
C THR A 12 -4.96 -5.61 26.88
N ARG A 13 -5.06 -6.03 25.62
CA ARG A 13 -4.43 -7.24 25.10
C ARG A 13 -3.64 -6.88 23.86
N ASP A 14 -2.51 -7.52 23.72
CA ASP A 14 -1.72 -7.42 22.51
C ASP A 14 -2.40 -8.23 21.41
N THR A 15 -2.59 -7.62 20.25
CA THR A 15 -3.34 -8.18 19.14
C THR A 15 -2.49 -8.11 17.87
N VAL A 16 -2.33 -9.25 17.20
CA VAL A 16 -1.70 -9.35 15.88
C VAL A 16 -2.69 -10.01 14.93
N LEU A 17 -3.04 -9.31 13.87
CA LEU A 17 -3.96 -9.78 12.83
C LEU A 17 -3.26 -9.75 11.48
N ILE A 18 -3.57 -10.73 10.64
CA ILE A 18 -3.05 -10.80 9.28
C ILE A 18 -4.24 -10.73 8.34
N GLU A 19 -4.26 -9.70 7.52
CA GLU A 19 -5.32 -9.46 6.56
C GLU A 19 -5.17 -10.36 5.32
N ALA A 20 -6.27 -10.51 4.59
CA ALA A 20 -6.33 -11.34 3.40
C ALA A 20 -5.36 -10.88 2.30
N ASP A 21 -4.94 -9.62 2.29
CA ASP A 21 -3.98 -9.03 1.35
C ASP A 21 -2.50 -9.21 1.76
N GLY A 22 -2.24 -9.70 2.97
CA GLY A 22 -0.89 -9.89 3.52
C GLY A 22 -0.44 -8.76 4.43
N THR A 23 -1.30 -7.81 4.72
CA THR A 23 -1.02 -6.74 5.68
C THR A 23 -1.07 -7.29 7.10
N VAL A 24 -0.03 -7.00 7.88
CA VAL A 24 0.07 -7.34 9.29
C VAL A 24 -0.38 -6.12 10.09
N TYR A 25 -1.43 -6.29 10.86
CA TYR A 25 -1.88 -5.32 11.85
C TYR A 25 -1.35 -5.74 13.22
N THR A 26 -0.59 -4.87 13.88
CA THR A 26 -0.05 -5.08 15.21
C THR A 26 -0.57 -3.99 16.15
N SER A 27 -0.98 -4.39 17.35
CA SER A 27 -1.35 -3.46 18.42
C SER A 27 -0.90 -4.06 19.75
N PHE A 28 0.10 -3.44 20.37
CA PHE A 28 0.65 -3.89 21.64
C PHE A 28 0.15 -3.02 22.80
N ALA A 29 -1.15 -3.05 23.04
CA ALA A 29 -1.78 -2.20 24.07
C ALA A 29 -1.37 -2.57 25.51
N LYS A 30 -0.87 -3.80 25.74
CA LYS A 30 -0.43 -4.29 27.05
C LYS A 30 1.09 -4.23 27.22
N SER A 31 1.84 -4.67 26.21
CA SER A 31 3.31 -4.76 26.28
C SER A 31 4.05 -3.60 25.61
N GLY A 32 3.40 -2.88 24.69
CA GLY A 32 4.00 -1.77 23.96
C GLY A 32 4.04 -0.48 24.78
N TYR A 33 5.10 0.30 24.56
CA TYR A 33 5.34 1.58 25.23
C TYR A 33 4.57 2.72 24.55
N LEU A 34 4.51 2.74 23.21
CA LEU A 34 3.73 3.72 22.43
C LEU A 34 2.25 3.33 22.35
N ARG A 35 1.93 2.06 22.64
CA ARG A 35 0.58 1.47 22.54
C ARG A 35 -0.07 1.78 21.19
N ALA A 36 0.73 1.87 20.14
CA ALA A 36 0.27 2.26 18.82
C ALA A 36 -0.29 1.04 18.09
N ALA A 37 -1.29 1.29 17.24
CA ALA A 37 -1.74 0.32 16.26
C ALA A 37 -1.03 0.61 14.94
N THR A 38 -0.28 -0.36 14.44
CA THR A 38 0.52 -0.24 13.23
C THR A 38 0.03 -1.24 12.20
N ARG A 39 -0.14 -0.79 10.96
CA ARG A 39 -0.59 -1.60 9.83
C ARG A 39 0.50 -1.61 8.77
N THR A 40 1.22 -2.72 8.62
CA THR A 40 2.34 -2.86 7.68
C THR A 40 2.03 -3.89 6.60
N ARG A 41 2.15 -3.50 5.33
CA ARG A 41 1.96 -4.42 4.21
C ARG A 41 3.20 -5.29 4.05
N PHE A 42 3.00 -6.61 4.01
CA PHE A 42 4.07 -7.58 3.77
C PHE A 42 4.15 -7.92 2.28
N ALA A 43 5.36 -7.92 1.69
CA ALA A 43 5.56 -8.40 0.33
C ALA A 43 5.26 -9.91 0.29
N ARG A 44 4.26 -10.32 -0.51
CA ARG A 44 3.93 -11.73 -0.73
C ARG A 44 4.64 -12.21 -2.01
N GLY A 45 5.65 -13.06 -1.87
CA GLY A 45 6.39 -13.62 -3.01
C GLY A 45 7.67 -14.35 -2.62
N THR A 46 8.47 -14.74 -3.61
CA THR A 46 9.81 -15.35 -3.43
C THR A 46 10.87 -14.36 -2.93
N THR A 47 10.53 -13.06 -2.88
CA THR A 47 11.31 -11.95 -2.31
C THR A 47 10.97 -11.66 -0.85
N ALA A 48 10.09 -12.45 -0.22
CA ALA A 48 9.79 -12.28 1.20
C ALA A 48 10.99 -12.71 2.06
N ALA A 49 11.73 -11.74 2.62
CA ALA A 49 12.84 -12.02 3.52
C ALA A 49 12.39 -12.79 4.77
N THR A 50 13.10 -13.88 5.09
CA THR A 50 12.85 -14.77 6.25
C THR A 50 13.15 -14.11 7.61
N GLY A 51 13.44 -12.81 7.65
CA GLY A 51 13.85 -12.04 8.82
C GLY A 51 13.22 -10.65 8.94
N ALA A 52 12.04 -10.45 8.32
CA ALA A 52 11.38 -9.14 8.24
C ALA A 52 11.00 -8.50 9.58
N PHE A 53 11.02 -9.22 10.70
CA PHE A 53 10.80 -8.64 12.03
C PHE A 53 12.00 -8.95 12.92
N SER A 54 12.59 -7.93 13.54
CA SER A 54 13.75 -8.08 14.41
C SER A 54 13.66 -7.16 15.63
N ILE A 55 14.39 -7.49 16.69
CA ILE A 55 14.48 -6.67 17.90
C ILE A 55 15.81 -5.94 17.86
N SER A 56 15.76 -4.60 17.83
CA SER A 56 16.93 -3.74 18.01
C SER A 56 17.05 -3.33 19.48
N ARG A 57 18.22 -3.49 20.08
CA ARG A 57 18.52 -3.00 21.44
C ARG A 57 19.26 -1.66 21.34
N GLY A 58 18.77 -0.62 22.01
CA GLY A 58 19.55 0.58 22.27
C GLY A 58 20.57 0.31 23.39
N GLN A 59 21.83 0.70 23.20
CA GLN A 59 22.87 0.59 24.25
C GLN A 59 22.58 1.58 25.40
N THR A 60 22.46 1.06 26.61
CA THR A 60 22.36 1.84 27.86
C THR A 60 23.72 2.47 28.20
N GLN A 61 23.82 3.79 28.17
CA GLN A 61 24.83 4.49 28.96
C GLN A 61 24.37 4.59 30.41
N ALA A 62 25.27 4.26 31.33
CA ALA A 62 25.05 4.39 32.77
C ALA A 62 24.99 5.88 33.13
N LEU A 63 23.78 6.39 33.35
CA LEU A 63 23.53 7.68 33.99
C LEU A 63 22.93 7.45 35.37
N GLU A 64 23.39 8.29 36.27
CA GLU A 64 23.23 8.26 37.72
C GLU A 64 21.77 8.13 38.18
N ALA A 65 21.63 7.57 39.39
CA ALA A 65 20.38 7.16 39.99
C ALA A 65 19.32 8.28 40.02
N GLY A 66 18.19 8.05 39.34
CA GLY A 66 16.97 8.83 39.61
C GLY A 66 16.01 9.15 38.47
N ALA A 67 15.82 8.30 37.45
CA ALA A 67 14.65 8.40 36.58
C ALA A 67 14.29 7.03 35.98
N GLN A 68 13.19 6.43 36.43
CA GLN A 68 12.67 5.19 35.85
C GLN A 68 11.98 5.47 34.51
N GLY A 69 12.48 4.84 33.45
CA GLY A 69 11.85 4.83 32.14
C GLY A 69 12.72 4.24 31.02
N GLN A 70 13.41 3.11 31.25
CA GLN A 70 14.18 2.44 30.20
C GLN A 70 13.23 1.65 29.28
N ALA A 71 12.96 2.16 28.08
CA ALA A 71 12.33 1.41 26.99
C ALA A 71 13.31 1.27 25.81
N ASN A 72 14.24 0.34 25.97
CA ASN A 72 15.43 0.21 25.10
C ASN A 72 15.31 -0.88 24.02
N HIS A 73 14.14 -1.52 23.86
CA HIS A 73 13.97 -2.59 22.88
C HIS A 73 12.95 -2.19 21.82
N GLY A 74 13.41 -1.92 20.59
CA GLY A 74 12.56 -1.60 19.45
C GLY A 74 12.25 -2.84 18.62
N LEU A 75 10.98 -3.10 18.35
CA LEU A 75 10.58 -4.06 17.33
C LEU A 75 10.57 -3.36 15.98
N VAL A 76 11.39 -3.87 15.07
CA VAL A 76 11.68 -3.28 13.78
C VAL A 76 11.17 -4.20 12.69
N PHE A 77 10.62 -3.60 11.64
CA PHE A 77 10.16 -4.27 10.44
C PHE A 77 11.03 -3.89 9.27
N ILE A 78 11.54 -4.89 8.57
CA ILE A 78 12.33 -4.73 7.35
C ILE A 78 11.42 -5.17 6.21
N SER A 79 10.88 -4.21 5.46
CA SER A 79 10.18 -4.51 4.21
C SER A 79 11.08 -4.24 3.02
N GLU A 80 11.17 -5.19 2.12
CA GLU A 80 11.67 -4.95 0.78
C GLU A 80 10.52 -4.42 -0.07
N VAL A 81 10.61 -3.15 -0.48
CA VAL A 81 9.70 -2.53 -1.44
C VAL A 81 10.58 -2.09 -2.61
N ASP A 82 10.34 -2.64 -3.79
CA ASP A 82 11.09 -2.33 -5.02
C ASP A 82 12.60 -2.64 -4.99
N GLY A 83 13.02 -3.66 -4.21
CA GLY A 83 14.42 -4.08 -4.12
C GLY A 83 15.29 -3.27 -3.14
N GLU A 84 14.70 -2.32 -2.40
CA GLU A 84 15.34 -1.63 -1.28
C GLU A 84 14.77 -2.11 0.07
N GLU A 85 15.67 -2.44 1.00
CA GLU A 85 15.32 -2.77 2.39
C GLU A 85 14.94 -1.50 3.17
N LYS A 86 13.65 -1.31 3.44
CA LYS A 86 13.12 -0.21 4.26
C LYS A 86 12.88 -0.70 5.69
N ILE A 87 13.60 -0.09 6.63
CA ILE A 87 13.50 -0.38 8.07
C ILE A 87 12.45 0.56 8.70
N ALA A 88 11.35 0.01 9.21
CA ALA A 88 10.29 0.72 9.91
C ALA A 88 10.20 0.26 11.38
N LEU A 89 10.37 1.18 12.33
CA LEU A 89 10.15 0.90 13.75
C LEU A 89 8.64 0.75 14.01
N ILE A 90 8.20 -0.42 14.48
CA ILE A 90 6.79 -0.71 14.75
C ILE A 90 6.39 -0.23 16.15
N GLU A 91 7.16 -0.61 17.17
CA GLU A 91 6.80 -0.42 18.58
C GLU A 91 8.05 -0.48 19.47
N ARG A 92 8.05 0.21 20.61
CA ARG A 92 9.12 0.13 21.63
C ARG A 92 8.61 -0.61 22.86
N PHE A 93 9.48 -1.38 23.51
CA PHE A 93 9.16 -2.19 24.69
C PHE A 93 10.04 -1.80 25.86
N ALA A 94 9.45 -1.83 27.06
CA ALA A 94 10.15 -1.55 28.31
C ALA A 94 11.21 -2.61 28.65
N SER A 95 10.95 -3.87 28.31
CA SER A 95 11.87 -4.98 28.58
C SER A 95 12.14 -5.82 27.35
N GLU A 96 13.31 -6.45 27.31
CA GLU A 96 13.67 -7.39 26.25
C GLU A 96 12.70 -8.57 26.20
N ALA A 97 12.28 -9.06 27.38
CA ALA A 97 11.37 -10.18 27.51
C ALA A 97 9.99 -9.87 26.93
N ASP A 98 9.55 -8.61 26.97
CA ASP A 98 8.30 -8.16 26.34
C ASP A 98 8.47 -8.03 24.82
N ALA A 99 9.61 -7.50 24.35
CA ALA A 99 9.93 -7.45 22.92
C ALA A 99 10.00 -8.86 22.29
N GLN A 100 10.65 -9.81 22.96
CA GLN A 100 10.73 -11.21 22.53
C GLN A 100 9.35 -11.89 22.52
N ARG A 101 8.50 -11.62 23.53
CA ARG A 101 7.11 -12.12 23.54
C ARG A 101 6.27 -11.54 22.42
N ALA A 102 6.44 -10.25 22.12
CA ALA A 102 5.78 -9.58 21.02
C ALA A 102 6.20 -10.17 19.66
N LEU A 103 7.50 -10.35 19.44
CA LEU A 103 8.04 -10.99 18.24
C LEU A 103 7.51 -12.43 18.09
N GLY A 104 7.55 -13.24 19.15
CA GLY A 104 7.01 -14.61 19.12
C GLY A 104 5.50 -14.65 18.83
N THR A 105 4.74 -13.64 19.29
CA THR A 105 3.31 -13.52 18.96
C THR A 105 3.10 -13.23 17.47
N ILE A 106 3.96 -12.40 16.86
CA ILE A 106 3.93 -12.12 15.43
C ILE A 106 4.31 -13.38 14.62
N GLU A 107 5.40 -14.06 14.97
CA GLU A 107 5.83 -15.28 14.28
C GLU A 107 4.78 -16.38 14.34
N THR A 108 4.15 -16.60 15.49
CA THR A 108 3.08 -17.61 15.63
C THR A 108 1.81 -17.23 14.88
N ALA A 109 1.49 -15.95 14.77
CA ALA A 109 0.40 -15.48 13.91
C ALA A 109 0.71 -15.72 12.43
N LEU A 110 1.92 -15.38 11.97
CA LEU A 110 2.37 -15.58 10.59
C LEU A 110 2.39 -17.06 10.22
N ARG A 111 2.92 -17.94 11.08
CA ARG A 111 2.91 -19.39 10.87
C ARG A 111 1.49 -19.94 10.75
N ARG A 112 0.58 -19.52 11.63
CA ARG A 112 -0.84 -19.95 11.57
C ARG A 112 -1.53 -19.47 10.29
N ALA A 113 -1.29 -18.22 9.87
CA ALA A 113 -1.85 -17.70 8.63
C ALA A 113 -1.28 -18.44 7.40
N ALA A 114 0.01 -18.72 7.35
CA ALA A 114 0.65 -19.47 6.27
C ALA A 114 0.12 -20.91 6.17
N LEU A 115 -0.01 -21.62 7.30
CA LEU A 115 -0.59 -22.96 7.34
C LEU A 115 -2.07 -22.96 6.94
N GLY A 116 -2.84 -21.98 7.42
CA GLY A 116 -4.25 -21.81 7.06
C GLY A 116 -4.42 -21.56 5.56
N GLN A 117 -3.58 -20.72 4.95
CA GLN A 117 -3.63 -20.49 3.51
C GLN A 117 -3.26 -21.72 2.69
N ARG A 118 -2.23 -22.48 3.08
CA ARG A 118 -1.90 -23.77 2.45
C ARG A 118 -3.03 -24.77 2.58
N GLY A 119 -3.63 -24.87 3.76
CA GLY A 119 -4.79 -25.74 3.99
C GLY A 119 -5.99 -25.34 3.13
N LEU A 120 -6.28 -24.05 3.02
CA LEU A 120 -7.37 -23.55 2.18
C LEU A 120 -7.10 -23.79 0.68
N GLN A 121 -5.85 -23.63 0.24
CA GLN A 121 -5.45 -23.94 -1.14
C GLN A 121 -5.59 -25.42 -1.44
N LEU A 122 -5.08 -26.30 -0.56
CA LEU A 122 -5.22 -27.75 -0.68
C LEU A 122 -6.69 -28.17 -0.66
N TRP A 123 -7.50 -27.55 0.20
CA TRP A 123 -8.94 -27.82 0.26
C TRP A 123 -9.64 -27.37 -1.03
N ARG A 124 -9.33 -26.18 -1.56
CA ARG A 124 -9.86 -25.71 -2.85
C ARG A 124 -9.43 -26.60 -4.01
N THR A 125 -8.17 -27.03 -4.06
CA THR A 125 -7.72 -27.95 -5.11
C THR A 125 -8.40 -29.30 -4.98
N LEU A 126 -8.53 -29.86 -3.78
CA LEU A 126 -9.24 -31.11 -3.56
C LEU A 126 -10.73 -31.00 -3.94
N LEU A 127 -11.39 -29.89 -3.58
CA LEU A 127 -12.78 -29.64 -3.96
C LEU A 127 -12.95 -29.54 -5.49
N CYS A 128 -12.03 -28.85 -6.19
CA CYS A 128 -12.07 -28.71 -7.64
C CYS A 128 -11.72 -30.02 -8.37
N TRP A 129 -10.69 -30.74 -7.93
CA TRP A 129 -10.18 -31.92 -8.62
C TRP A 129 -10.86 -33.23 -8.24
N VAL A 130 -11.48 -33.30 -7.06
CA VAL A 130 -12.21 -34.50 -6.60
C VAL A 130 -13.69 -34.22 -6.46
N GLY A 131 -14.06 -33.09 -5.84
CA GLY A 131 -15.47 -32.75 -5.61
C GLY A 131 -16.25 -32.48 -6.91
N ALA A 132 -15.71 -31.67 -7.82
CA ALA A 132 -16.37 -31.37 -9.09
C ALA A 132 -16.59 -32.60 -10.00
N PRO A 133 -15.59 -33.47 -10.26
CA PRO A 133 -15.83 -34.67 -11.06
C PRO A 133 -16.75 -35.67 -10.36
N PHE A 134 -16.69 -35.78 -9.03
CA PHE A 134 -17.62 -36.64 -8.29
C PHE A 134 -19.06 -36.13 -8.38
N LEU A 135 -19.30 -34.83 -8.26
CA LEU A 135 -20.62 -34.24 -8.47
C LEU A 135 -21.11 -34.43 -9.91
N LEU A 136 -20.26 -34.22 -10.91
CA LEU A 136 -20.58 -34.50 -12.31
C LEU A 136 -20.95 -35.98 -12.51
N PHE A 137 -20.20 -36.88 -11.90
CA PHE A 137 -20.49 -38.31 -11.96
C PHE A 137 -21.83 -38.64 -11.31
N LEU A 138 -22.14 -38.09 -10.13
CA LEU A 138 -23.42 -38.30 -9.45
C LEU A 138 -24.60 -37.76 -10.27
N VAL A 139 -24.46 -36.57 -10.85
CA VAL A 139 -25.50 -35.97 -11.72
C VAL A 139 -25.67 -36.80 -13.00
N SER A 140 -24.58 -37.26 -13.61
CA SER A 140 -24.61 -38.13 -14.78
C SER A 140 -25.32 -39.46 -14.47
N MET A 141 -24.95 -40.13 -13.37
CA MET A 141 -25.60 -41.36 -12.94
C MET A 141 -27.09 -41.18 -12.64
N SER A 142 -27.45 -40.06 -12.00
CA SER A 142 -28.86 -39.73 -11.76
C SER A 142 -29.62 -39.51 -13.08
N GLY A 143 -28.98 -38.85 -14.06
CA GLY A 143 -29.54 -38.66 -15.40
C GLY A 143 -29.74 -39.98 -16.16
N VAL A 144 -28.78 -40.90 -16.08
CA VAL A 144 -28.91 -42.25 -16.68
C VAL A 144 -30.05 -43.02 -16.03
N GLN A 145 -30.17 -42.99 -14.70
CA GLN A 145 -31.29 -43.65 -14.01
C GLN A 145 -32.65 -43.04 -14.39
N PHE A 146 -32.72 -41.73 -14.57
CA PHE A 146 -33.93 -41.04 -15.01
C PHE A 146 -34.31 -41.40 -16.45
N LEU A 147 -33.34 -41.48 -17.37
CA LEU A 147 -33.61 -41.93 -18.74
C LEU A 147 -34.07 -43.38 -18.77
N ASN A 148 -33.46 -44.24 -17.95
CA ASN A 148 -33.85 -45.65 -17.85
C ASN A 148 -35.26 -45.81 -17.27
N SER A 149 -35.66 -45.01 -16.28
CA SER A 149 -37.04 -45.04 -15.76
C SER A 149 -38.05 -44.55 -16.79
N HIS A 150 -37.71 -43.54 -17.60
CA HIS A 150 -38.55 -43.09 -18.71
C HIS A 150 -38.69 -44.12 -19.83
N ASN A 151 -37.59 -44.80 -20.21
CA ASN A 151 -37.65 -45.86 -21.20
C ASN A 151 -38.44 -47.07 -20.71
N ALA A 152 -38.29 -47.45 -19.43
CA ALA A 152 -39.11 -48.51 -18.83
C ALA A 152 -40.61 -48.14 -18.83
N ALA A 153 -40.95 -46.88 -18.54
CA ALA A 153 -42.33 -46.41 -18.61
C ALA A 153 -42.89 -46.45 -20.05
N LEU A 154 -42.08 -46.14 -21.06
CA LEU A 154 -42.47 -46.26 -22.47
C LEU A 154 -42.69 -47.72 -22.88
N ASP A 155 -41.82 -48.63 -22.46
CA ASP A 155 -41.98 -50.06 -22.73
C ASP A 155 -43.26 -50.62 -22.10
N ASP A 156 -43.58 -50.19 -20.88
CA ASP A 156 -44.83 -50.61 -20.21
C ASP A 156 -46.07 -50.00 -20.88
N LEU A 157 -46.01 -48.75 -21.36
CA LEU A 157 -47.06 -48.17 -22.21
C LEU A 157 -47.23 -48.92 -23.52
N ASN A 158 -46.13 -49.32 -24.16
CA ASN A 158 -46.17 -50.07 -25.42
C ASN A 158 -46.78 -51.46 -25.22
N LYS A 159 -46.45 -52.13 -24.10
CA LYS A 159 -47.10 -53.38 -23.70
C LYS A 159 -48.59 -53.19 -23.46
N LEU A 160 -49.00 -52.13 -22.76
CA LEU A 160 -50.41 -51.81 -22.56
C LEU A 160 -51.13 -51.50 -23.88
N ALA A 161 -50.49 -50.79 -24.81
CA ALA A 161 -51.04 -50.55 -26.15
C ALA A 161 -51.21 -51.84 -26.94
N HIS A 162 -50.22 -52.74 -26.90
CA HIS A 162 -50.34 -54.07 -27.53
C HIS A 162 -51.44 -54.92 -26.90
N LEU A 163 -51.60 -54.89 -25.57
CA LEU A 163 -52.70 -55.58 -24.89
C LEU A 163 -54.06 -54.98 -25.25
N ALA A 164 -54.17 -53.65 -25.31
CA ALA A 164 -55.39 -52.96 -25.76
C ALA A 164 -55.74 -53.26 -27.22
N GLN A 165 -54.74 -53.51 -28.07
CA GLN A 165 -54.93 -53.87 -29.48
C GLN A 165 -55.30 -55.35 -29.67
N GLN A 166 -54.86 -56.22 -28.75
CA GLN A 166 -55.22 -57.64 -28.73
C GLN A 166 -56.63 -57.87 -28.16
N ASP A 167 -57.09 -57.03 -27.24
CA ASP A 167 -58.41 -57.16 -26.60
C ASP A 167 -59.18 -55.80 -26.53
N PRO A 168 -59.64 -55.27 -27.67
CA PRO A 168 -60.23 -53.92 -27.77
C PRO A 168 -61.54 -53.76 -26.96
N SER A 169 -62.20 -54.86 -26.60
CA SER A 169 -63.42 -54.89 -25.79
C SER A 169 -63.20 -54.62 -24.30
N ALA A 170 -61.97 -54.74 -23.78
CA ALA A 170 -61.66 -54.54 -22.36
C ALA A 170 -61.53 -53.05 -21.96
N PHE A 171 -61.30 -52.15 -22.92
CA PHE A 171 -60.99 -50.72 -22.68
C PHE A 171 -62.04 -49.73 -23.21
N GLY A 172 -63.17 -50.20 -23.77
CA GLY A 172 -64.35 -49.36 -24.04
C GLY A 172 -64.16 -48.25 -25.09
N LEU A 173 -63.17 -48.36 -25.99
CA LEU A 173 -62.92 -47.36 -27.03
C LEU A 173 -63.51 -47.77 -28.39
N PRO A 174 -64.23 -46.87 -29.11
CA PRO A 174 -64.82 -47.17 -30.42
C PRO A 174 -63.75 -47.16 -31.53
N ALA A 175 -63.74 -48.19 -32.36
CA ALA A 175 -62.81 -48.34 -33.48
C ALA A 175 -63.12 -47.36 -34.64
N VAL A 176 -62.11 -46.59 -35.06
CA VAL A 176 -62.16 -45.77 -36.28
C VAL A 176 -61.13 -46.31 -37.27
N SER A 177 -61.60 -46.71 -38.44
CA SER A 177 -60.80 -47.25 -39.55
C SER A 177 -60.46 -46.17 -40.59
N LEU A 178 -59.22 -46.12 -41.07
CA LEU A 178 -58.82 -45.34 -42.26
C LEU A 178 -58.11 -46.24 -43.29
N PRO A 179 -58.23 -45.94 -44.61
CA PRO A 179 -57.91 -46.89 -45.66
C PRO A 179 -56.47 -46.78 -46.20
N SER A 180 -56.05 -47.90 -46.79
CA SER A 180 -54.76 -48.16 -47.45
C SER A 180 -54.66 -47.49 -48.82
N VAL A 181 -53.50 -46.87 -49.14
CA VAL A 181 -53.12 -46.51 -50.51
C VAL A 181 -51.66 -46.92 -50.75
N ALA A 182 -51.47 -47.71 -51.81
CA ALA A 182 -50.17 -48.19 -52.27
C ALA A 182 -49.57 -47.27 -53.36
N GLY A 183 -48.27 -47.01 -53.24
CA GLY A 183 -47.31 -46.93 -54.34
C GLY A 183 -47.25 -45.67 -55.23
N ALA A 184 -46.14 -44.92 -55.13
CA ALA A 184 -45.51 -44.27 -56.29
C ALA A 184 -44.06 -43.86 -55.97
N ALA A 185 -43.10 -44.41 -56.73
CA ALA A 185 -41.74 -43.89 -56.83
C ALA A 185 -41.67 -42.88 -57.99
N GLY A 186 -40.94 -41.77 -57.84
CA GLY A 186 -40.63 -40.88 -58.96
C GLY A 186 -40.22 -39.44 -58.61
N THR A 187 -38.91 -39.20 -58.67
CA THR A 187 -38.22 -38.01 -59.22
C THR A 187 -38.44 -36.60 -58.64
N ALA A 188 -37.34 -36.10 -58.05
CA ALA A 188 -36.66 -34.82 -58.29
C ALA A 188 -37.48 -33.53 -58.51
N SER A 189 -37.27 -32.55 -57.62
CA SER A 189 -37.05 -31.12 -57.94
C SER A 189 -36.41 -30.37 -56.74
N ARG A 190 -35.26 -29.73 -57.00
CA ARG A 190 -34.59 -28.64 -56.21
C ARG A 190 -35.39 -27.32 -56.44
N PRO A 191 -35.13 -26.12 -55.82
CA PRO A 191 -33.98 -25.72 -55.00
C PRO A 191 -34.26 -24.74 -53.81
N GLY A 192 -33.21 -24.48 -53.01
CA GLY A 192 -32.88 -23.12 -52.59
C GLY A 192 -32.79 -22.85 -51.09
N GLN A 193 -31.56 -22.64 -50.61
CA GLN A 193 -31.07 -21.56 -49.72
C GLN A 193 -29.91 -22.09 -48.85
N SER A 194 -28.66 -21.84 -49.26
CA SER A 194 -27.82 -20.69 -48.87
C SER A 194 -27.39 -20.79 -47.40
N GLY A 195 -26.18 -21.26 -47.10
CA GLY A 195 -24.98 -20.41 -46.98
C GLY A 195 -24.71 -20.23 -45.47
N ALA A 196 -23.51 -20.34 -44.91
CA ALA A 196 -22.18 -20.25 -45.44
C ALA A 196 -21.21 -21.06 -44.55
N ALA A 197 -20.17 -21.56 -45.17
CA ALA A 197 -18.92 -21.98 -44.53
C ALA A 197 -17.78 -21.33 -45.35
N PRO A 198 -16.51 -21.51 -44.98
CA PRO A 198 -15.84 -20.80 -43.90
C PRO A 198 -14.51 -20.20 -44.40
N ALA A 199 -13.65 -19.87 -43.43
CA ALA A 199 -12.20 -19.99 -43.49
C ALA A 199 -11.34 -18.74 -43.75
N SER A 200 -10.26 -18.76 -42.96
CA SER A 200 -8.88 -18.44 -43.30
C SER A 200 -8.28 -17.25 -42.57
N ALA A 201 -7.42 -17.64 -41.63
CA ALA A 201 -6.25 -16.92 -41.22
C ALA A 201 -5.34 -16.58 -42.42
N ALA A 202 -4.72 -15.42 -42.37
CA ALA A 202 -3.37 -15.22 -42.87
C ALA A 202 -2.76 -13.96 -42.23
N GLN A 203 -1.50 -14.11 -41.85
CA GLN A 203 -0.57 -13.07 -41.40
C GLN A 203 -0.25 -12.10 -42.53
N THR A 204 0.13 -10.86 -42.20
CA THR A 204 1.26 -10.12 -42.81
C THR A 204 1.43 -8.74 -42.14
N SER A 205 2.66 -8.42 -41.73
CA SER A 205 3.18 -7.05 -41.59
C SER A 205 3.80 -6.61 -42.94
N PRO A 206 4.10 -5.32 -43.23
CA PRO A 206 5.23 -4.62 -42.61
C PRO A 206 5.14 -3.06 -42.45
N ALA A 207 6.07 -2.55 -41.64
CA ALA A 207 6.86 -1.30 -41.75
C ALA A 207 6.24 0.12 -41.58
N LEU A 208 6.85 0.82 -40.60
CA LEU A 208 7.30 2.23 -40.53
C LEU A 208 6.58 3.32 -41.36
N LEU A 209 6.30 4.46 -40.71
CA LEU A 209 6.86 5.77 -41.09
C LEU A 209 6.69 6.83 -39.98
N LEU A 210 7.59 7.82 -40.04
CA LEU A 210 7.87 8.92 -39.10
C LEU A 210 6.79 10.02 -39.03
N GLY A 211 6.85 10.82 -37.96
CA GLY A 211 6.28 12.17 -37.85
C GLY A 211 5.43 12.32 -36.58
N GLY A 212 5.59 13.33 -35.71
CA GLY A 212 6.43 14.51 -35.70
C GLY A 212 6.35 15.13 -34.30
N ALA A 213 7.30 16.02 -34.02
CA ALA A 213 7.37 16.78 -32.78
C ALA A 213 6.09 17.60 -32.52
N SER A 214 5.67 17.66 -31.26
CA SER A 214 5.05 18.86 -30.73
C SER A 214 5.49 19.08 -29.29
N ALA A 215 6.29 20.12 -29.11
CA ALA A 215 6.42 20.81 -27.85
C ALA A 215 5.05 21.38 -27.46
N ALA A 216 4.66 21.18 -26.20
CA ALA A 216 3.63 21.95 -25.51
C ALA A 216 4.06 21.95 -24.04
N ALA A 217 4.78 22.99 -23.64
CA ALA A 217 4.23 24.14 -22.94
C ALA A 217 4.08 23.84 -21.44
N ALA A 218 4.97 24.47 -20.67
CA ALA A 218 4.92 24.56 -19.23
C ALA A 218 3.53 25.06 -18.80
N ALA A 219 2.84 24.26 -18.00
CA ALA A 219 1.61 24.68 -17.34
C ALA A 219 1.99 25.33 -16.01
N ASP A 220 1.96 26.67 -16.00
CA ASP A 220 1.86 27.49 -14.80
C ASP A 220 0.69 27.01 -13.92
N VAL A 221 0.99 26.68 -12.67
CA VAL A 221 -0.05 26.49 -11.64
C VAL A 221 -0.31 27.86 -10.99
N PRO A 222 -1.56 28.36 -10.99
CA PRO A 222 -1.85 29.69 -10.47
C PRO A 222 -1.68 29.74 -8.95
N ALA A 223 -1.00 30.79 -8.50
CA ALA A 223 -0.89 31.18 -7.11
C ALA A 223 -2.26 31.68 -6.61
N SER A 224 -3.02 30.88 -5.88
CA SER A 224 -4.09 31.35 -5.00
C SER A 224 -4.54 30.24 -4.05
N SER A 225 -4.13 30.39 -2.77
CA SER A 225 -4.80 29.94 -1.53
C SER A 225 -3.87 29.29 -0.47
N VAL A 226 -2.76 29.95 -0.10
CA VAL A 226 -1.97 29.56 1.11
C VAL A 226 -1.97 30.59 2.26
N PRO A 227 -2.87 31.59 2.41
CA PRO A 227 -2.52 32.76 3.22
C PRO A 227 -2.67 32.58 4.74
N SER A 228 -3.02 31.39 5.27
CA SER A 228 -3.35 31.28 6.71
C SER A 228 -2.71 30.12 7.48
N ALA A 229 -2.03 29.18 6.81
CA ALA A 229 -1.38 28.07 7.51
C ALA A 229 0.07 28.38 7.96
N ILE A 230 0.73 29.34 7.30
CA ILE A 230 2.19 29.55 7.46
C ILE A 230 2.52 30.45 8.65
N ALA A 231 1.69 31.47 8.94
CA ALA A 231 1.90 32.37 10.08
C ALA A 231 1.47 31.76 11.43
N ALA A 232 0.52 30.81 11.43
CA ALA A 232 0.04 30.13 12.64
C ALA A 232 0.70 28.75 12.87
N GLY A 233 1.36 28.19 11.84
CA GLY A 233 1.92 26.82 11.86
C GLY A 233 3.39 26.71 12.25
N THR A 234 4.09 27.82 12.48
CA THR A 234 5.52 27.82 12.85
C THR A 234 5.78 27.55 14.33
N SER A 235 4.77 27.67 15.20
CA SER A 235 4.92 27.44 16.65
C SER A 235 5.16 25.98 17.06
N GLY A 236 5.19 25.04 16.11
CA GLY A 236 5.50 23.63 16.35
C GLY A 236 6.52 23.01 15.40
N MET A 237 7.08 23.77 14.46
CA MET A 237 8.11 23.27 13.54
C MET A 237 9.50 23.47 14.15
N ALA A 238 10.37 22.47 13.99
CA ALA A 238 11.76 22.58 14.39
C ALA A 238 12.54 23.24 13.26
N GLN A 239 13.13 24.40 13.55
CA GLN A 239 13.73 25.27 12.54
C GLN A 239 15.07 25.81 13.02
N ILE A 240 16.01 25.95 12.10
CA ILE A 240 17.36 26.42 12.32
C ILE A 240 17.47 27.82 11.73
N HIS A 241 17.82 28.81 12.54
CA HIS A 241 17.79 30.21 12.13
C HIS A 241 19.14 30.73 11.60
N PHE A 242 19.06 31.45 10.47
CA PHE A 242 20.16 32.12 9.80
C PHE A 242 19.79 33.57 9.50
N GLY A 243 20.80 34.43 9.49
CA GLY A 243 20.65 35.83 9.10
C GLY A 243 20.06 36.72 10.18
N LEU A 244 19.26 37.69 9.75
CA LEU A 244 18.75 38.75 10.60
C LEU A 244 17.64 38.25 11.54
N ASP A 245 17.60 38.77 12.77
CA ASP A 245 16.51 38.51 13.70
C ASP A 245 15.29 39.39 13.42
N ARG A 246 14.10 38.88 13.78
CA ARG A 246 12.83 39.63 13.86
C ARG A 246 12.50 40.47 12.63
N GLN A 247 12.72 39.91 11.45
CA GLN A 247 12.33 40.58 10.20
C GLN A 247 10.82 40.49 9.95
N PRO A 248 10.25 41.45 9.21
CA PRO A 248 8.86 41.35 8.74
C PRO A 248 8.67 40.15 7.81
N GLY A 249 7.42 39.74 7.60
CA GLY A 249 7.08 38.56 6.78
C GLY A 249 7.63 38.60 5.34
N ASN A 250 7.70 39.79 4.72
CA ASN A 250 8.29 39.98 3.39
C ASN A 250 9.83 39.84 3.36
N LYS A 251 10.48 39.88 4.52
CA LYS A 251 11.93 39.63 4.71
C LYS A 251 12.20 38.36 5.52
N THR A 252 11.21 37.47 5.62
CA THR A 252 11.34 36.18 6.28
C THR A 252 11.23 35.07 5.23
N LEU A 253 12.12 34.09 5.29
CA LEU A 253 12.15 32.93 4.38
C LEU A 253 12.16 31.64 5.20
N TYR A 254 11.35 30.68 4.78
CA TYR A 254 11.33 29.32 5.27
C TYR A 254 11.90 28.41 4.18
N VAL A 255 12.96 27.67 4.49
CA VAL A 255 13.69 26.85 3.52
C VAL A 255 13.59 25.38 3.94
N TYR A 256 12.76 24.61 3.26
CA TYR A 256 12.70 23.16 3.45
C TYR A 256 13.90 22.52 2.76
N SER A 257 14.79 21.94 3.55
CA SER A 257 16.10 21.45 3.11
C SER A 257 16.38 20.05 3.64
N ASP A 258 16.99 19.21 2.82
CA ASP A 258 17.30 17.82 3.15
C ASP A 258 18.81 17.60 3.23
N PRO A 259 19.33 16.97 4.31
CA PRO A 259 20.77 16.83 4.54
C PRO A 259 21.49 15.88 3.57
N ASN A 260 20.80 14.93 2.92
CA ASN A 260 21.38 14.10 1.89
C ASN A 260 21.13 14.62 0.45
N CYS A 261 20.35 15.68 0.27
CA CYS A 261 20.06 16.23 -1.05
C CYS A 261 21.23 17.07 -1.62
N PRO A 262 21.81 16.70 -2.79
CA PRO A 262 22.91 17.48 -3.40
C PRO A 262 22.49 18.89 -3.85
N ALA A 263 21.23 19.08 -4.24
CA ALA A 263 20.71 20.41 -4.57
C ALA A 263 20.61 21.29 -3.32
N CYS A 264 20.20 20.72 -2.18
CA CYS A 264 20.16 21.42 -0.90
C CYS A 264 21.56 21.87 -0.44
N ARG A 265 22.57 21.01 -0.54
CA ARG A 265 23.96 21.39 -0.24
C ARG A 265 24.46 22.57 -1.07
N ARG A 266 24.20 22.56 -2.38
CA ARG A 266 24.55 23.70 -3.26
C ARG A 266 23.78 24.97 -2.88
N PHE A 267 22.57 24.82 -2.35
CA PHE A 267 21.73 25.93 -1.92
C PHE A 267 22.21 26.61 -0.64
N GLU A 268 23.04 25.96 0.18
CA GLU A 268 23.62 26.58 1.39
C GLU A 268 24.41 27.88 1.08
N ALA A 269 25.05 27.96 -0.09
CA ALA A 269 25.69 29.19 -0.54
C ALA A 269 24.68 30.33 -0.75
N HIS A 270 23.46 30.02 -1.21
CA HIS A 270 22.37 31.00 -1.32
C HIS A 270 21.82 31.39 0.04
N ILE A 271 21.72 30.47 1.00
CA ILE A 271 21.32 30.78 2.38
C ILE A 271 22.31 31.77 2.98
N ASN A 272 23.62 31.53 2.84
CA ASN A 272 24.66 32.43 3.33
C ASN A 272 24.58 33.82 2.68
N ASP A 273 24.35 33.90 1.36
CA ASP A 273 24.20 35.17 0.65
C ASP A 273 22.94 35.93 1.11
N LEU A 274 21.79 35.27 1.15
CA LEU A 274 20.51 35.87 1.55
C LEU A 274 20.45 36.25 3.03
N SER A 275 21.24 35.60 3.90
CA SER A 275 21.24 35.84 5.34
C SER A 275 21.60 37.29 5.72
N ARG A 276 22.21 38.05 4.80
CA ARG A 276 22.53 39.47 4.96
C ARG A 276 21.30 40.38 4.89
N ASP A 277 20.26 39.94 4.18
CA ASP A 277 19.08 40.75 3.86
C ASP A 277 17.79 40.21 4.49
N PHE A 278 17.77 38.91 4.84
CA PHE A 278 16.58 38.16 5.28
C PHE A 278 16.78 37.47 6.63
N SER A 279 15.67 37.22 7.33
CA SER A 279 15.57 36.21 8.39
C SER A 279 15.24 34.87 7.76
N ILE A 280 16.11 33.88 7.87
CA ILE A 280 15.96 32.60 7.20
C ILE A 280 15.79 31.49 8.24
N TYR A 281 14.72 30.72 8.11
CA TYR A 281 14.45 29.54 8.92
C TYR A 281 14.59 28.31 8.03
N VAL A 282 15.70 27.60 8.19
CA VAL A 282 15.89 26.31 7.54
C VAL A 282 15.06 25.27 8.31
N ILE A 283 14.26 24.51 7.60
CA ILE A 283 13.38 23.47 8.12
C ILE A 283 13.92 22.13 7.61
N PRO A 284 14.69 21.38 8.43
CA PRO A 284 15.19 20.07 8.05
C PRO A 284 14.05 19.12 7.73
N VAL A 285 14.13 18.47 6.57
CA VAL A 285 13.22 17.41 6.11
C VAL A 285 14.00 16.16 5.72
N ALA A 286 13.30 15.03 5.61
CA ALA A 286 13.85 13.73 5.24
C ALA A 286 13.14 13.20 3.99
N TYR A 287 13.41 13.84 2.86
CA TYR A 287 12.94 13.44 1.54
C TYR A 287 13.85 12.38 0.89
N GLN A 288 15.16 12.46 1.13
CA GLN A 288 16.15 11.51 0.63
C GLN A 288 16.33 10.33 1.59
N HIS A 289 16.81 9.21 1.04
CA HIS A 289 17.14 8.03 1.83
C HIS A 289 18.22 8.36 2.89
N GLY A 290 18.06 7.82 4.10
CA GLY A 290 18.98 8.03 5.23
C GLY A 290 18.95 9.42 5.86
N SER A 291 18.19 10.38 5.31
CA SER A 291 18.15 11.76 5.84
C SER A 291 17.46 11.88 7.18
N ALA A 292 16.56 10.94 7.52
CA ALA A 292 15.76 11.03 8.74
C ALA A 292 16.62 11.06 10.00
N THR A 293 17.55 10.11 10.12
CA THR A 293 18.48 10.03 11.26
C THR A 293 19.39 11.26 11.32
N ILE A 294 19.88 11.73 10.18
CA ILE A 294 20.79 12.87 10.12
C ILE A 294 20.05 14.16 10.51
N ALA A 295 18.87 14.39 9.94
CA ALA A 295 18.05 15.56 10.24
C ALA A 295 17.60 15.56 11.71
N SER A 296 17.21 14.41 12.27
CA SER A 296 16.85 14.32 13.68
C SER A 296 18.04 14.58 14.60
N GLN A 297 19.24 14.08 14.27
CA GLN A 297 20.46 14.32 15.03
C GLN A 297 20.89 15.80 14.99
N VAL A 298 20.78 16.45 13.83
CA VAL A 298 21.02 17.89 13.72
C VAL A 298 20.04 18.66 14.60
N LEU A 299 18.74 18.37 14.47
CA LEU A 299 17.71 19.01 15.28
C LEU A 299 17.87 18.71 16.77
N CYS A 300 18.49 17.59 17.13
CA CYS A 300 18.75 17.18 18.49
C CYS A 300 19.90 17.96 19.15
N ALA A 301 20.89 18.37 18.37
CA ALA A 301 22.10 18.99 18.87
C ALA A 301 21.81 20.25 19.71
N ALA A 302 22.69 20.53 20.68
CA ALA A 302 22.62 21.74 21.48
C ALA A 302 22.82 23.01 20.62
N ASP A 303 23.70 22.93 19.63
CA ASP A 303 23.86 23.92 18.56
C ASP A 303 23.47 23.26 17.23
N ASP A 304 22.18 23.30 16.92
CA ASP A 304 21.61 22.74 15.70
C ASP A 304 22.14 23.43 14.44
N LYS A 305 22.41 24.73 14.52
CA LYS A 305 22.96 25.52 13.42
C LYS A 305 24.38 25.10 13.07
N GLN A 306 25.28 25.01 14.05
CA GLN A 306 26.63 24.54 13.80
C GLN A 306 26.60 23.10 13.27
N LYS A 307 25.78 22.23 13.86
CA LYS A 307 25.65 20.85 13.42
C LYS A 307 25.10 20.71 11.99
N TRP A 308 24.18 21.58 11.60
CA TRP A 308 23.66 21.67 10.24
C TRP A 308 24.76 22.06 9.24
N ILE A 309 25.51 23.12 9.55
CA ILE A 309 26.60 23.61 8.70
C ILE A 309 27.66 22.51 8.50
N GLU A 310 28.09 21.86 9.59
CA GLU A 310 29.03 20.73 9.53
C GLU A 310 28.48 19.58 8.67
N THR A 311 27.19 19.27 8.82
CA THR A 311 26.51 18.20 8.07
C THR A 311 26.44 18.50 6.57
N MET A 312 26.11 19.73 6.21
CA MET A 312 25.93 20.13 4.82
C MET A 312 27.26 20.35 4.09
N ASN A 313 28.34 20.62 4.82
CA ASN A 313 29.69 20.83 4.26
C ASN A 313 30.50 19.54 4.07
N ARG A 314 29.94 18.37 4.41
CA ARG A 314 30.63 17.09 4.16
C ARG A 314 30.90 16.89 2.68
N ALA A 315 32.02 16.21 2.39
CA ALA A 315 32.42 15.89 1.02
C ALA A 315 31.43 14.92 0.34
N SER A 316 30.89 13.95 1.10
CA SER A 316 29.92 12.99 0.62
C SER A 316 28.73 12.83 1.57
N THR A 317 27.57 12.46 1.02
CA THR A 317 26.40 12.00 1.80
C THR A 317 26.58 10.65 2.42
N ALA A 318 27.49 9.85 1.86
CA ALA A 318 27.81 8.54 2.38
C ALA A 318 28.69 8.64 3.63
N ASP A 319 29.30 9.80 3.89
CA ASP A 319 30.14 9.99 5.06
C ASP A 319 29.28 9.91 6.33
N PRO A 320 29.68 9.11 7.33
CA PRO A 320 28.88 8.90 8.52
C PRO A 320 28.73 10.20 9.30
N VAL A 321 27.52 10.43 9.79
CA VAL A 321 27.19 11.55 10.67
C VAL A 321 27.12 11.01 12.08
N SER A 322 28.01 11.49 12.94
CA SER A 322 27.89 11.24 14.38
C SER A 322 26.87 12.22 14.96
N GLY A 323 26.01 11.73 15.83
CA GLY A 323 25.03 12.55 16.52
C GLY A 323 24.23 11.71 17.50
N GLU A 324 23.66 12.38 18.50
CA GLU A 324 22.79 11.74 19.47
C GLU A 324 21.37 11.67 18.91
N ASP A 325 20.73 10.52 19.10
CA ASP A 325 19.30 10.38 18.86
C ASP A 325 18.54 10.94 20.07
N CYS A 326 17.65 11.91 19.86
CA CYS A 326 16.72 12.34 20.89
C CYS A 326 15.30 12.53 20.37
N GLU A 327 14.34 12.35 21.30
CA GLU A 327 12.90 12.44 21.02
C GLU A 327 12.52 13.79 20.40
N ARG A 328 13.06 14.89 20.93
CA ARG A 328 12.80 16.26 20.42
C ARG A 328 13.16 16.38 18.94
N GLY A 329 14.30 15.82 18.53
CA GLY A 329 14.76 15.85 17.13
C GLY A 329 13.81 15.10 16.19
N TYR A 330 13.41 13.89 16.56
CA TYR A 330 12.46 13.09 15.77
C TYR A 330 11.05 13.70 15.75
N ALA A 331 10.57 14.24 16.87
CA ALA A 331 9.29 14.91 16.94
C ALA A 331 9.25 16.17 16.05
N GLY A 332 10.33 16.97 16.10
CA GLY A 332 10.52 18.14 15.23
C GLY A 332 10.55 17.76 13.75
N LEU A 333 11.32 16.74 13.39
CA LEU A 333 11.37 16.24 12.01
C LEU A 333 9.99 15.76 11.52
N LYS A 334 9.23 15.06 12.37
CA LYS A 334 7.88 14.59 12.03
C LYS A 334 6.95 15.77 11.75
N ALA A 335 6.99 16.83 12.56
CA ALA A 335 6.21 18.05 12.33
C ALA A 335 6.61 18.74 11.02
N ASN A 336 7.91 18.84 10.74
CA ASN A 336 8.44 19.39 9.50
C ASN A 336 7.95 18.62 8.27
N MET A 337 8.02 17.28 8.31
CA MET A 337 7.53 16.42 7.22
C MET A 337 6.02 16.52 7.02
N ALA A 338 5.25 16.66 8.10
CA ALA A 338 3.79 16.85 7.99
C ALA A 338 3.47 18.15 7.23
N MET A 339 4.17 19.24 7.56
CA MET A 339 4.00 20.51 6.85
C MET A 339 4.47 20.41 5.39
N PHE A 340 5.65 19.85 5.15
CA PHE A 340 6.21 19.65 3.80
C PHE A 340 5.22 18.92 2.88
N ASN A 341 4.65 17.81 3.36
CA ASN A 341 3.65 17.04 2.62
C ASN A 341 2.33 17.80 2.44
N SER A 342 1.89 18.55 3.46
CA SER A 342 0.64 19.32 3.38
C SER A 342 0.68 20.46 2.35
N LEU A 343 1.87 21.02 2.10
CA LEU A 343 2.11 22.02 1.07
C LEU A 343 2.27 21.40 -0.33
N GLY A 344 2.20 20.08 -0.46
CA GLY A 344 2.32 19.37 -1.72
C GLY A 344 3.73 19.42 -2.32
N PHE A 345 4.77 19.60 -1.49
CA PHE A 345 6.14 19.61 -1.97
C PHE A 345 6.62 18.20 -2.29
N ASP A 346 7.28 18.06 -3.44
CA ASP A 346 7.74 16.80 -4.04
C ASP A 346 9.26 16.80 -4.29
N SER A 347 9.95 17.84 -3.81
CA SER A 347 11.36 18.07 -4.08
C SER A 347 11.95 18.99 -3.03
N THR A 348 13.28 18.98 -2.89
CA THR A 348 14.04 19.88 -2.03
C THR A 348 15.22 20.46 -2.81
N PRO A 349 15.64 21.72 -2.55
CA PRO A 349 15.09 22.65 -1.56
C PRO A 349 13.80 23.34 -2.04
N ARG A 350 12.95 23.75 -1.08
CA ARG A 350 11.77 24.59 -1.33
C ARG A 350 11.82 25.82 -0.45
N VAL A 351 11.56 26.99 -1.04
CA VAL A 351 11.58 28.27 -0.33
C VAL A 351 10.17 28.83 -0.28
N VAL A 352 9.77 29.28 0.91
CA VAL A 352 8.49 29.91 1.18
C VAL A 352 8.73 31.23 1.89
N GLY A 353 8.18 32.33 1.38
CA GLY A 353 8.22 33.63 2.05
C GLY A 353 7.33 33.64 3.29
N GLY A 354 7.64 34.51 4.26
CA GLY A 354 6.81 34.70 5.45
C GLY A 354 5.41 35.27 5.15
N ASP A 355 5.22 35.82 3.95
CA ASP A 355 3.92 36.22 3.40
C ASP A 355 3.13 35.04 2.76
N GLY A 356 3.69 33.83 2.80
CA GLY A 356 3.11 32.61 2.24
C GLY A 356 3.48 32.34 0.78
N THR A 357 4.35 33.15 0.18
CA THR A 357 4.74 32.97 -1.23
C THR A 357 5.64 31.78 -1.41
N VAL A 358 5.22 30.82 -2.24
CA VAL A 358 6.08 29.71 -2.64
C VAL A 358 6.92 30.11 -3.85
N PHE A 359 8.24 29.99 -3.73
CA PHE A 359 9.16 30.25 -4.83
C PHE A 359 9.30 29.02 -5.74
N PRO A 360 9.66 29.20 -7.03
CA PRO A 360 9.98 28.09 -7.91
C PRO A 360 11.09 27.18 -7.34
N ALA A 361 11.06 25.89 -7.70
CA ALA A 361 12.08 24.95 -7.24
C ALA A 361 13.46 25.40 -7.76
N GLY A 362 14.47 25.43 -6.87
CA GLY A 362 15.81 25.89 -7.23
C GLY A 362 15.94 27.39 -7.55
N ALA A 363 14.99 28.23 -7.12
CA ALA A 363 15.10 29.68 -7.28
C ALA A 363 16.42 30.23 -6.73
N THR A 364 17.14 31.03 -7.51
CA THR A 364 18.42 31.63 -7.09
C THR A 364 18.21 32.75 -6.08
N ALA A 365 19.25 33.08 -5.31
CA ALA A 365 19.21 34.21 -4.37
C ALA A 365 18.80 35.54 -5.03
N SER A 366 19.26 35.79 -6.26
CA SER A 366 18.86 36.97 -7.03
C SER A 366 17.37 36.96 -7.38
N ALA A 367 16.83 35.82 -7.85
CA ALA A 367 15.41 35.68 -8.15
C ALA A 367 14.53 35.86 -6.90
N ILE A 368 14.99 35.34 -5.75
CA ILE A 368 14.32 35.51 -4.46
C ILE A 368 14.27 37.00 -4.09
N ARG A 369 15.40 37.72 -4.17
CA ARG A 369 15.46 39.16 -3.89
C ARG A 369 14.54 39.98 -4.80
N ILE A 370 14.59 39.76 -6.11
CA ILE A 370 13.76 40.50 -7.07
C ILE A 370 12.27 40.33 -6.76
N ARG A 371 11.85 39.09 -6.51
CA ARG A 371 10.45 38.78 -6.23
C ARG A 371 10.01 39.27 -4.84
N ALA A 372 10.90 39.25 -3.85
CA ALA A 372 10.63 39.79 -2.52
C ALA A 372 10.56 41.33 -2.52
N ALA A 373 11.34 42.01 -3.37
CA ALA A 373 11.34 43.47 -3.47
C ALA A 373 10.14 44.05 -4.24
N ALA A 374 9.44 43.23 -5.04
CA ALA A 374 8.25 43.63 -5.79
C ALA A 374 6.97 43.72 -4.93
N ARG A 375 7.10 43.64 -3.60
CA ARG A 375 6.01 43.57 -2.62
C ARG A 375 6.35 44.43 -1.41
#